data_AF-A0A2J5PRL7-F1
#
_entry.id   AF-A0A2J5PRL7-F1
#
_cell.length_a   1.000
_cell.length_b   1.000
_cell.length_c   1.000
_cell.angle_alpha   90.00
_cell.angle_beta   90.00
_cell.angle_gamma   90.00
#
_symmetry.space_group_name_H-M   'P 1'
#
loop_
_entity.id
_entity.type
_entity.pdbx_description
1 polymer ?
#
loop_
_entity_poly.entity_id
_entity_poly.type
_entity_poly.pdbx_seq_one_letter_code
_entity_poly.pdbx_strand_id
1 'polypeptide(L)'
;MLNEYQGLILPGQFRKDPELSKFVDSFKDHYRYGHHPQFGKDSLFGRPPEVKPYHLRKVHVDLNHYSDEHGESGTQACWKNWESGKIDQTTKKMKTIPTSDVYLIYFVTSERNCFLLDFWGPPSSAHRVAAEETQMLKLINECERILNLKGLQSMPRQASIWRPDFLV
;
A
#
# COMPACT_ATOMS: atom_id res chain seq x y z
N MET A 1 -6.13 24.27 -1.00
CA MET A 1 -5.56 23.82 -2.29
C MET A 1 -4.95 22.44 -2.07
N LEU A 2 -5.47 21.42 -2.74
CA LEU A 2 -4.78 20.12 -2.80
C LEU A 2 -3.53 20.34 -3.66
N ASN A 3 -2.35 20.08 -3.12
CA ASN A 3 -1.11 20.06 -3.91
C ASN A 3 -1.27 19.00 -5.03
N GLU A 4 -0.64 19.16 -6.20
CA GLU A 4 -0.71 18.22 -7.33
C GLU A 4 -0.42 16.74 -6.98
N TYR A 5 0.12 16.46 -5.78
CA TYR A 5 0.35 15.11 -5.24
C TYR A 5 -0.77 14.60 -4.31
N GLN A 6 -1.87 15.32 -4.17
CA GLN A 6 -2.97 15.02 -3.23
C GLN A 6 -4.26 14.69 -3.98
N GLY A 7 -4.23 13.65 -4.82
CA GLY A 7 -5.44 13.11 -5.42
C GLY A 7 -6.42 12.58 -4.37
N LEU A 8 -7.65 12.27 -4.81
CA LEU A 8 -8.70 11.80 -3.90
C LEU A 8 -8.37 10.39 -3.38
N ILE A 9 -8.75 10.10 -2.14
CA ILE A 9 -8.67 8.75 -1.57
C ILE A 9 -10.10 8.23 -1.43
N LEU A 10 -10.39 7.16 -2.17
CA LEU A 10 -11.69 6.53 -2.28
C LEU A 10 -11.64 5.18 -1.53
N PRO A 11 -12.12 5.13 -0.28
CA PRO A 11 -11.99 3.94 0.56
C PRO A 11 -12.98 2.82 0.21
N GLY A 12 -13.99 3.07 -0.64
CA GLY A 12 -14.93 2.03 -1.06
C GLY A 12 -15.57 1.31 0.13
N GLN A 13 -15.45 -0.02 0.16
CA GLN A 13 -16.02 -0.86 1.22
C GLN A 13 -15.28 -0.74 2.56
N PHE A 14 -14.05 -0.22 2.60
CA PHE A 14 -13.30 -0.04 3.85
C PHE A 14 -14.03 0.86 4.83
N ARG A 15 -14.82 1.83 4.35
CA ARG A 15 -15.63 2.68 5.25
C ARG A 15 -16.81 1.96 5.89
N LYS A 16 -17.26 0.85 5.32
CA LYS A 16 -18.42 0.08 5.81
C LYS A 16 -18.00 -1.04 6.75
N ASP A 17 -16.75 -1.47 6.67
CA ASP A 17 -16.16 -2.45 7.58
C ASP A 17 -15.56 -1.73 8.80
N PRO A 18 -16.06 -1.98 10.02
CA PRO A 18 -15.56 -1.32 11.23
C PRO A 18 -14.07 -1.54 11.49
N GLU A 19 -13.53 -2.71 11.15
CA GLU A 19 -12.12 -3.02 11.36
C GLU A 19 -11.23 -2.35 10.33
N LEU A 20 -11.65 -2.36 9.06
CA LEU A 20 -10.88 -1.73 7.99
C LEU A 20 -10.97 -0.21 8.00
N SER A 21 -12.07 0.36 8.50
CA SER A 21 -12.29 1.81 8.54
C SER A 21 -11.23 2.54 9.37
N LYS A 22 -10.68 1.86 10.38
CA LYS A 22 -9.63 2.38 11.28
C LYS A 22 -8.34 2.72 10.54
N PHE A 23 -8.06 2.04 9.42
CA PHE A 23 -6.85 2.30 8.62
C PHE A 23 -7.01 3.45 7.64
N VAL A 24 -8.23 3.92 7.37
CA VAL A 24 -8.47 4.88 6.27
C VAL A 24 -7.75 6.19 6.51
N ASP A 25 -7.79 6.74 7.72
CA ASP A 25 -7.16 8.04 8.01
C ASP A 25 -5.63 7.93 8.06
N SER A 26 -5.11 6.93 8.75
CA SER A 26 -3.68 6.61 8.74
C SER A 26 -3.14 6.34 7.33
N PHE A 27 -3.93 5.67 6.48
CA PHE A 27 -3.54 5.43 5.09
C PHE A 27 -3.54 6.73 4.27
N LYS A 28 -4.43 7.69 4.57
CA LYS A 28 -4.37 9.00 3.91
C LYS A 28 -3.06 9.71 4.21
N ASP A 29 -2.59 9.64 5.45
CA ASP A 29 -1.32 10.24 5.83
C ASP A 29 -0.15 9.53 5.14
N HIS A 30 -0.16 8.19 5.14
CA HIS A 30 0.81 7.40 4.37
C HIS A 30 0.81 7.74 2.87
N TYR A 31 -0.35 7.84 2.23
CA TYR A 31 -0.44 8.14 0.80
C TYR A 31 0.08 9.55 0.49
N ARG A 32 -0.17 10.51 1.38
CA ARG A 32 0.25 11.91 1.19
C ARG A 32 1.71 12.15 1.49
N TYR A 33 2.23 11.56 2.57
CA TYR A 33 3.54 11.87 3.15
C TYR A 33 4.52 10.69 3.09
N GLY A 34 4.08 9.54 2.61
CA GLY A 34 4.87 8.33 2.38
C GLY A 34 5.37 7.60 3.63
N HIS A 35 5.31 8.20 4.82
CA HIS A 35 5.58 7.53 6.10
C HIS A 35 4.32 7.54 6.93
N HIS A 36 4.05 6.41 7.57
CA HIS A 36 3.18 6.33 8.72
C HIS A 36 3.57 5.09 9.53
N PRO A 37 3.55 5.11 10.88
CA PRO A 37 4.00 3.99 11.72
C PRO A 37 3.35 2.65 11.39
N GLN A 38 2.05 2.66 11.06
CA GLN A 38 1.28 1.45 10.73
C GLN A 38 1.54 0.88 9.33
N PHE A 39 2.29 1.58 8.47
CA PHE A 39 2.49 1.20 7.08
C PHE A 39 3.98 1.05 6.77
N GLY A 40 4.35 -0.16 6.35
CA GLY A 40 5.72 -0.54 6.04
C GLY A 40 5.99 -0.39 4.56
N LYS A 41 6.59 -1.43 3.98
CA LYS A 41 6.96 -1.45 2.57
C LYS A 41 5.73 -1.27 1.69
N ASP A 42 5.85 -0.39 0.72
CA ASP A 42 4.83 -0.09 -0.26
C ASP A 42 5.37 -0.40 -1.64
N SER A 43 4.71 -1.29 -2.37
CA SER A 43 5.23 -1.80 -3.63
C SER A 43 4.14 -2.12 -4.62
N LEU A 44 4.48 -2.01 -5.91
CA LEU A 44 3.62 -2.50 -6.97
C LEU A 44 3.50 -4.02 -6.91
N PHE A 45 2.33 -4.55 -7.25
CA PHE A 45 2.21 -5.95 -7.60
C PHE A 45 3.01 -6.24 -8.87
N GLY A 46 3.81 -7.30 -8.86
CA GLY A 46 4.63 -7.72 -10.00
C GLY A 46 4.16 -8.99 -10.69
N ARG A 47 3.21 -9.70 -10.08
CA ARG A 47 2.67 -10.98 -10.56
C ARG A 47 1.15 -11.03 -10.30
N PRO A 48 0.38 -11.73 -11.15
CA PRO A 48 0.82 -12.27 -12.44
C PRO A 48 1.08 -11.12 -13.46
N PRO A 49 1.70 -11.35 -14.63
CA PRO A 49 2.09 -10.28 -15.57
C PRO A 49 0.96 -9.32 -15.97
N GLU A 50 -0.29 -9.78 -15.93
CA GLU A 50 -1.52 -9.07 -16.24
C GLU A 50 -1.78 -7.90 -15.29
N VAL A 51 -1.12 -7.83 -14.13
CA VAL A 51 -1.20 -6.64 -13.24
C VAL A 51 -0.33 -5.49 -13.73
N LYS A 52 0.61 -5.73 -14.65
CA LYS A 52 1.59 -4.72 -15.08
C LYS A 52 0.96 -3.49 -15.73
N PRO A 53 -0.14 -3.57 -16.51
CA PRO A 53 -0.81 -2.37 -17.02
C PRO A 53 -1.33 -1.43 -15.92
N TYR A 54 -1.53 -1.93 -14.70
CA TYR A 54 -2.13 -1.18 -13.60
C TYR A 54 -1.08 -0.69 -12.58
N HIS A 55 -1.30 0.49 -12.03
CA HIS A 55 -0.61 1.00 -10.84
C HIS A 55 -1.21 0.40 -9.56
N LEU A 56 -1.32 -0.93 -9.55
CA LEU A 56 -1.87 -1.72 -8.46
C LEU A 56 -0.76 -2.01 -7.44
N ARG A 57 -1.01 -1.61 -6.20
CA ARG A 57 -0.01 -1.60 -5.11
C ARG A 57 -0.52 -2.35 -3.90
N LYS A 58 0.43 -2.81 -3.10
CA LYS A 58 0.23 -3.28 -1.74
C LYS A 58 1.14 -2.51 -0.80
N VAL A 59 0.61 -2.18 0.37
CA VAL A 59 1.39 -1.71 1.50
C VAL A 59 1.28 -2.72 2.64
N HIS A 60 2.42 -3.03 3.26
CA HIS A 60 2.46 -3.88 4.44
C HIS A 60 1.86 -3.15 5.65
N VAL A 61 1.02 -3.82 6.43
CA VAL A 61 0.32 -3.23 7.58
C VAL A 61 0.85 -3.82 8.88
N ASP A 62 1.06 -2.97 9.89
CA ASP A 62 1.39 -3.42 11.23
C ASP A 62 0.14 -3.90 11.99
N LEU A 63 -0.02 -5.21 12.05
CA LEU A 63 -1.05 -5.87 12.86
C LEU A 63 -0.47 -6.89 13.83
N ASN A 64 0.81 -6.75 14.21
CA ASN A 64 1.52 -7.71 15.05
C ASN A 64 1.65 -9.14 14.45
N HIS A 65 1.52 -9.27 13.12
CA HIS A 65 1.77 -10.51 12.38
C HIS A 65 3.17 -10.49 11.76
N TYR A 66 4.16 -10.62 12.65
CA TYR A 66 5.58 -10.57 12.31
C TYR A 66 6.14 -11.96 11.97
N SER A 67 7.13 -12.02 11.09
CA SER A 67 7.87 -13.23 10.75
C SER A 67 9.31 -12.86 10.38
N ASP A 68 10.29 -13.56 10.94
CA ASP A 68 11.70 -13.41 10.62
C ASP A 68 12.21 -14.38 9.54
N GLU A 69 11.31 -15.21 8.99
CA GLU A 69 11.61 -16.22 7.95
C GLU A 69 12.30 -15.63 6.71
N HIS A 70 12.08 -14.34 6.44
CA HIS A 70 12.62 -13.63 5.29
C HIS A 70 13.55 -12.47 5.66
N GLY A 71 14.06 -12.47 6.90
CA GLY A 71 15.04 -11.52 7.40
C GLY A 71 14.47 -10.42 8.30
N GLU A 72 15.35 -9.51 8.72
CA GLU A 72 15.09 -8.52 9.78
C GLU A 72 13.85 -7.64 9.52
N SER A 73 13.54 -7.35 8.25
CA SER A 73 12.42 -6.47 7.90
C SER A 73 11.06 -6.96 8.40
N GLY A 74 10.88 -8.26 8.60
CA GLY A 74 9.61 -8.82 9.07
C GLY A 74 9.45 -8.88 10.59
N THR A 75 10.44 -8.40 11.35
CA THR A 75 10.47 -8.50 12.82
C THR A 75 9.75 -7.34 13.52
N GLN A 76 9.26 -7.60 14.74
CA GLN A 76 8.72 -6.54 15.60
C GLN A 76 9.73 -5.42 15.87
N ALA A 77 11.02 -5.77 15.99
CA ALA A 77 12.08 -4.78 16.24
C ALA A 77 12.22 -3.80 15.06
N CYS A 78 12.10 -4.29 13.82
CA CYS A 78 12.12 -3.43 12.65
C CYS A 78 10.91 -2.48 12.63
N TRP A 79 9.71 -2.97 12.94
CA TRP A 79 8.51 -2.13 13.07
C TRP A 79 8.66 -1.07 14.16
N LYS A 80 9.12 -1.42 15.37
CA LYS A 80 9.40 -0.46 16.45
C LYS A 80 10.41 0.62 16.04
N ASN A 81 11.46 0.25 15.30
CA ASN A 81 12.42 1.22 14.79
C ASN A 81 11.76 2.17 13.77
N TRP A 82 10.89 1.63 12.90
CA TRP A 82 10.17 2.38 11.87
C TRP A 82 9.15 3.39 12.40
N GLU A 83 8.51 3.11 13.54
CA GLU A 83 7.51 3.99 14.16
C GLU A 83 8.02 5.43 14.37
N SER A 84 9.29 5.59 14.71
CA SER A 84 9.91 6.89 14.97
C SER A 84 10.27 7.71 13.72
N GLY A 85 9.90 7.23 12.53
CA GLY A 85 10.15 7.92 11.26
C GLY A 85 11.08 7.14 10.33
N LYS A 86 11.10 7.56 9.06
CA LYS A 86 11.90 6.99 7.99
C LYS A 86 13.40 7.05 8.25
N ILE A 87 13.92 8.22 8.59
CA ILE A 87 15.36 8.46 8.68
C ILE A 87 15.87 8.16 10.08
N ASP A 88 16.97 7.43 10.16
CA ASP A 88 17.71 7.23 11.40
C ASP A 88 18.40 8.55 11.78
N GLN A 89 18.06 9.09 12.95
CA GLN A 89 18.51 10.42 13.35
C GLN A 89 20.00 10.50 13.66
N THR A 90 20.66 9.36 13.94
CA THR A 90 22.09 9.30 14.27
C THR A 90 22.93 9.15 13.02
N THR A 91 22.56 8.23 12.12
CA THR A 91 23.31 7.91 10.90
C THR A 91 22.88 8.75 9.70
N LYS A 92 21.73 9.43 9.78
CA LYS A 92 21.05 10.15 8.67
C LYS A 92 20.76 9.26 7.46
N LYS A 93 20.71 7.93 7.66
CA LYS A 93 20.38 6.96 6.62
C LYS A 93 18.92 6.56 6.69
N MET A 94 18.40 6.10 5.56
CA MET A 94 17.10 5.44 5.45
C MET A 94 17.10 4.18 6.33
N LYS A 95 16.16 4.07 7.26
CA LYS A 95 15.95 2.83 8.02
C LYS A 95 15.46 1.72 7.11
N THR A 96 15.69 0.48 7.54
CA THR A 96 15.04 -0.69 6.96
C THR A 96 13.53 -0.51 7.03
N ILE A 97 12.87 -0.59 5.87
CA ILE A 97 11.42 -0.47 5.78
C ILE A 97 10.82 -1.83 6.17
N PRO A 98 9.93 -1.89 7.17
CA PRO A 98 9.44 -3.15 7.67
C PRO A 98 8.46 -3.81 6.68
N THR A 99 8.33 -5.12 6.80
CA THR A 99 7.39 -5.96 6.07
C THR A 99 6.55 -6.77 7.07
N SER A 100 5.41 -7.27 6.61
CA SER A 100 4.48 -8.13 7.37
C SER A 100 3.72 -9.05 6.42
N ASP A 101 3.01 -10.03 6.95
CA ASP A 101 2.13 -10.89 6.14
C ASP A 101 0.69 -10.35 6.04
N VAL A 102 0.56 -9.02 6.02
CA VAL A 102 -0.71 -8.30 5.96
C VAL A 102 -0.60 -7.16 4.94
N TYR A 103 -1.49 -7.14 3.95
CA TYR A 103 -1.50 -6.15 2.87
C TYR A 103 -2.79 -5.32 2.88
N LEU A 104 -2.65 -4.01 2.80
CA LEU A 104 -3.69 -3.13 2.28
C LEU A 104 -3.40 -2.88 0.80
N ILE A 105 -4.39 -3.14 -0.05
CA ILE A 105 -4.25 -3.14 -1.50
C ILE A 105 -5.01 -1.97 -2.09
N TYR A 106 -4.36 -1.26 -3.00
CA TYR A 106 -4.92 -0.07 -3.59
C TYR A 106 -4.44 0.16 -5.01
N PHE A 107 -5.25 0.92 -5.76
CA PHE A 107 -5.00 1.26 -7.16
C PHE A 107 -4.88 2.77 -7.32
N VAL A 108 -3.97 3.22 -8.18
CA VAL A 108 -3.69 4.64 -8.42
C VAL A 108 -3.94 5.02 -9.88
N THR A 109 -4.73 6.08 -10.10
CA THR A 109 -5.01 6.60 -11.44
C THR A 109 -4.00 7.68 -11.85
N SER A 110 -3.98 8.03 -13.13
CA SER A 110 -3.12 9.09 -13.69
C SER A 110 -3.30 10.45 -13.00
N GLU A 111 -4.53 10.72 -12.53
CA GLU A 111 -4.89 11.89 -11.71
C GLU A 111 -4.51 11.75 -10.22
N ARG A 112 -3.77 10.69 -9.86
CA ARG A 112 -3.39 10.33 -8.48
C ARG A 112 -4.56 10.03 -7.54
N ASN A 113 -5.75 9.73 -8.08
CA ASN A 113 -6.82 9.20 -7.25
C ASN A 113 -6.43 7.79 -6.79
N CYS A 114 -6.57 7.54 -5.51
CA CYS A 114 -6.28 6.27 -4.86
C CYS A 114 -7.59 5.56 -4.52
N PHE A 115 -7.72 4.31 -4.94
CA PHE A 115 -8.85 3.45 -4.63
C PHE A 115 -8.38 2.33 -3.71
N LEU A 116 -8.92 2.26 -2.50
CA LEU A 116 -8.70 1.10 -1.63
C LEU A 116 -9.56 -0.05 -2.17
N LEU A 117 -8.90 -1.16 -2.50
CA LEU A 117 -9.54 -2.28 -3.19
C LEU A 117 -9.80 -3.45 -2.24
N ASP A 118 -8.79 -3.86 -1.49
CA ASP A 118 -8.86 -5.10 -0.72
C ASP A 118 -7.86 -5.09 0.44
N PHE A 119 -8.07 -5.99 1.39
CA PHE A 119 -7.23 -6.19 2.56
C PHE A 119 -6.97 -7.68 2.75
N TRP A 120 -5.71 -8.09 2.69
CA TRP A 120 -5.32 -9.49 2.85
C TRP A 120 -4.52 -9.65 4.14
N GLY A 121 -4.94 -10.61 4.96
CA GLY A 121 -4.33 -10.89 6.25
C GLY A 121 -5.09 -11.98 6.98
N PRO A 122 -4.85 -12.13 8.30
CA PRO A 122 -5.42 -13.19 9.12
C PRO A 122 -6.93 -13.39 8.91
N PRO A 123 -7.41 -14.66 8.90
CA PRO A 123 -6.69 -15.89 9.23
C PRO A 123 -5.78 -16.42 8.11
N SER A 124 -5.73 -15.76 6.95
CA SER A 124 -4.92 -16.17 5.80
C SER A 124 -3.62 -15.39 5.70
N SER A 125 -2.65 -15.95 4.99
CA SER A 125 -1.39 -15.27 4.65
C SER A 125 -1.58 -14.36 3.43
N ALA A 126 -1.22 -13.07 3.53
CA ALA A 126 -1.29 -12.16 2.39
C ALA A 126 -0.38 -12.58 1.24
N HIS A 127 0.80 -13.16 1.53
CA HIS A 127 1.68 -13.72 0.51
C HIS A 127 1.04 -14.92 -0.20
N ARG A 128 0.36 -15.80 0.55
CA ARG A 128 -0.36 -16.94 -0.03
C ARG A 128 -1.51 -16.48 -0.93
N VAL A 129 -2.32 -15.54 -0.45
CA VAL A 129 -3.43 -14.97 -1.24
C VAL A 129 -2.91 -14.29 -2.51
N ALA A 130 -1.77 -13.60 -2.44
CA ALA A 130 -1.14 -12.98 -3.60
C ALA A 130 -0.62 -13.97 -4.65
N ALA A 131 -0.45 -15.26 -4.29
CA ALA A 131 -0.11 -16.33 -5.23
C ALA A 131 -1.34 -16.96 -5.89
N GLU A 132 -2.55 -16.67 -5.41
CA GLU A 132 -3.80 -17.16 -5.99
C GLU A 132 -4.19 -16.31 -7.21
N GLU A 133 -4.09 -16.91 -8.39
CA GLU A 133 -4.45 -16.26 -9.66
C GLU A 133 -5.87 -15.69 -9.64
N THR A 134 -6.82 -16.41 -9.04
CA THR A 134 -8.22 -15.98 -8.95
C THR A 134 -8.39 -14.69 -8.16
N GLN A 135 -7.59 -14.45 -7.13
CA GLN A 135 -7.65 -13.22 -6.32
C GLN A 135 -7.03 -12.05 -7.08
N MET A 136 -5.92 -12.30 -7.77
CA MET A 136 -5.28 -11.31 -8.63
C MET A 136 -6.19 -10.90 -9.79
N LEU A 137 -6.89 -11.85 -10.42
CA LEU A 137 -7.88 -11.56 -11.47
C LEU A 137 -9.04 -10.71 -10.96
N LYS A 138 -9.51 -10.91 -9.72
CA LYS A 138 -10.53 -10.03 -9.12
C LYS A 138 -10.04 -8.60 -9.00
N LEU A 139 -8.80 -8.38 -8.55
CA LEU A 139 -8.21 -7.05 -8.45
C LEU A 139 -8.07 -6.39 -9.83
N ILE A 140 -7.63 -7.14 -10.85
CA ILE A 140 -7.51 -6.66 -12.22
C ILE A 140 -8.88 -6.23 -12.76
N ASN A 141 -9.89 -7.09 -12.64
CA ASN A 141 -11.25 -6.79 -13.07
C ASN A 141 -11.82 -5.55 -12.36
N GLU A 142 -11.50 -5.37 -11.08
CA GLU A 142 -11.92 -4.18 -10.33
C GLU A 142 -11.21 -2.90 -10.81
N CYS A 143 -9.92 -2.98 -11.15
CA CYS A 143 -9.21 -1.86 -11.78
C CYS A 143 -9.86 -1.48 -13.12
N GLU A 144 -10.13 -2.45 -13.98
CA GLU A 144 -10.78 -2.24 -15.28
C GLU A 144 -12.17 -1.61 -15.12
N ARG A 145 -12.96 -2.14 -14.19
CA ARG A 145 -14.28 -1.60 -13.86
C ARG A 145 -14.20 -0.13 -13.44
N ILE A 146 -13.26 0.21 -12.56
CA ILE A 146 -13.04 1.60 -12.09
C ILE A 146 -12.66 2.51 -13.26
N LEU A 147 -11.70 2.10 -14.08
CA LEU A 147 -11.22 2.88 -15.21
C LEU A 147 -12.33 3.14 -16.24
N ASN A 148 -13.05 2.09 -16.62
CA ASN A 148 -14.12 2.17 -17.62
C ASN A 148 -15.30 3.03 -17.13
N LEU A 149 -15.77 2.82 -15.89
CA LEU A 149 -16.94 3.55 -15.37
C LEU A 149 -16.67 5.04 -15.13
N LYS A 150 -15.41 5.40 -14.84
CA LYS A 150 -15.03 6.78 -14.51
C LYS A 150 -14.32 7.51 -15.65
N GLY A 151 -14.05 6.84 -16.77
CA GLY A 151 -13.26 7.41 -17.86
C GLY A 151 -11.84 7.80 -17.44
N LEU A 152 -11.26 7.05 -16.50
CA LEU A 152 -9.93 7.33 -15.95
C LEU A 152 -8.85 6.51 -16.65
N GLN A 153 -7.59 6.84 -16.39
CA GLN A 153 -6.43 6.04 -16.81
C GLN A 153 -5.63 5.58 -15.59
N SER A 154 -4.96 4.44 -15.69
CA SER A 154 -4.00 4.01 -14.67
C SER A 154 -2.81 4.97 -14.64
N MET A 155 -2.26 5.21 -13.45
CA MET A 155 -0.95 5.85 -13.35
C MET A 155 0.11 4.96 -14.06
N PRO A 156 1.10 5.54 -14.75
CA PRO A 156 2.23 4.77 -15.27
C PRO A 156 3.00 4.09 -14.14
N ARG A 157 3.45 2.85 -14.30
CA ARG A 157 4.14 2.10 -13.23
C ARG A 157 5.40 2.78 -12.71
N GLN A 158 6.12 3.47 -13.59
CA GLN A 158 7.37 4.18 -13.30
C GLN A 158 7.15 5.51 -12.58
N ALA A 159 5.91 5.99 -12.49
CA ALA A 159 5.61 7.24 -11.81
C ALA A 159 5.73 7.07 -10.28
N SER A 160 6.34 8.05 -9.62
CA SER A 160 6.36 8.10 -8.16
C SER A 160 5.01 8.56 -7.61
N ILE A 161 4.49 7.83 -6.62
CA ILE A 161 3.28 8.24 -5.89
C ILE A 161 3.57 9.38 -4.88
N TRP A 162 4.83 9.57 -4.48
CA TRP A 162 5.24 10.60 -3.52
C TRP A 162 6.16 11.65 -4.12
N ARG A 163 6.14 12.87 -3.55
CA ARG A 163 7.21 13.85 -3.78
C ARG A 163 8.50 13.37 -3.11
N PRO A 164 9.68 13.63 -3.71
CA PRO A 164 10.96 13.37 -3.06
C PRO A 164 11.07 14.00 -1.66
N ASP A 165 10.49 15.20 -1.47
CA ASP A 165 10.50 15.91 -0.19
C ASP A 165 9.72 15.20 0.92
N PHE A 166 8.80 14.28 0.57
CA PHE A 166 8.07 13.44 1.52
C PHE A 166 8.78 12.10 1.78
N LEU A 167 9.90 11.85 1.11
CA LEU A 167 10.73 10.67 1.35
C LEU A 167 11.79 10.91 2.43
N VAL A 168 11.96 12.16 2.87
CA VAL A 168 12.93 12.62 3.87
C VAL A 168 12.32 12.58 5.27
#